data_AF-A0A920WLH3-F1
#
_entry.id   AF-A0A920WLH3-F1
#
_cell.length_a   1.000
_cell.length_b   1.000
_cell.length_c   1.000
_cell.angle_alpha   90.00
_cell.angle_beta   90.00
_cell.angle_gamma   90.00
#
_symmetry.space_group_name_H-M   'P 1'
#
loop_
_entity.id
_entity.type
_entity.pdbx_description
1 polymer ?
#
loop_
_entity_poly.entity_id
_entity_poly.type
_entity_poly.pdbx_seq_one_letter_code
_entity_poly.pdbx_strand_id
1 'polypeptide(L)'
;MLVGKVTPKGETELTPEERLLRAIFGEKAREVRDTSLKVPHGEAGKVIDVKVFNRDDGDELPPGVNQLVRVYVGQKRKISVGDKLAGRHGNKGVISKILPVEDMPYMADGTPVDIILNPLGVPSRMNVGQVLEAHLGYCARWGWEIGGEGVGSDPVRGIEKKTRPSTEPAVHVATPVFDGAHWDEEDRAGRHPTIQKILANLRPETVDGERLVQTGRQGHPLQRANR
;
A
#
# COMPACT_ATOMS: atom_id res chain seq x y z
N MET A 1 0.38 19.65 -21.16
CA MET A 1 0.24 19.15 -22.55
C MET A 1 1.24 18.02 -22.72
N LEU A 2 0.86 16.89 -23.33
CA LEU A 2 1.74 15.73 -23.53
C LEU A 2 2.30 15.68 -24.95
N VAL A 3 1.44 15.79 -25.96
CA VAL A 3 1.83 15.77 -27.38
C VAL A 3 1.09 16.88 -28.10
N GLY A 4 1.83 17.80 -28.72
CA GLY A 4 1.25 18.83 -29.59
C GLY A 4 0.72 18.19 -30.88
N LYS A 5 -0.57 18.33 -31.17
CA LYS A 5 -1.17 17.86 -32.42
C LYS A 5 -2.12 18.91 -32.96
N VAL A 6 -1.98 19.24 -34.24
CA VAL A 6 -2.89 20.12 -34.97
C VAL A 6 -3.57 19.35 -36.08
N THR A 7 -4.85 19.63 -36.31
CA THR A 7 -5.62 19.01 -37.39
C THR A 7 -6.17 20.13 -38.27
N PRO A 8 -5.98 20.09 -39.60
CA PRO A 8 -6.57 21.09 -40.48
C PRO A 8 -8.09 21.05 -40.32
N LYS A 9 -8.71 22.23 -40.18
CA LYS A 9 -10.16 22.36 -40.32
C LYS A 9 -10.49 22.39 -41.81
N GLY A 10 -11.65 21.84 -42.17
CA GLY A 10 -12.17 22.00 -43.53
C GLY A 10 -12.47 23.47 -43.83
N GLU A 11 -12.45 23.84 -45.11
CA GLU A 11 -12.83 25.20 -45.53
C GLU A 11 -14.33 25.41 -45.23
N THR A 12 -14.61 26.14 -44.17
CA THR A 12 -15.94 26.65 -43.83
C THR A 12 -15.93 28.18 -43.97
N GLU A 13 -17.10 28.78 -44.20
CA GLU A 13 -17.21 30.25 -44.25
C GLU A 13 -16.71 30.85 -42.93
N LEU A 14 -15.64 31.63 -43.01
CA LEU A 14 -15.04 32.30 -41.86
C LEU A 14 -16.01 33.32 -41.27
N THR A 15 -16.04 33.40 -39.94
CA THR A 15 -16.76 34.47 -39.25
C THR A 15 -16.20 35.85 -39.64
N PRO A 16 -17.00 36.94 -39.60
CA PRO A 16 -16.51 38.29 -39.89
C PRO A 16 -15.26 38.68 -39.08
N GLU A 17 -15.17 38.23 -37.83
CA GLU A 17 -14.06 38.43 -36.91
C GLU A 17 -12.79 37.69 -37.40
N GLU A 18 -12.93 36.44 -37.83
CA GLU A 18 -11.81 35.65 -38.36
C GLU A 18 -11.34 36.16 -39.73
N ARG A 19 -12.26 36.66 -40.57
CA ARG A 19 -11.92 37.34 -41.83
C ARG A 19 -11.11 38.61 -41.59
N LEU A 20 -11.50 39.41 -40.60
CA LEU A 20 -10.77 40.62 -40.22
C LEU A 20 -9.36 40.27 -39.70
N LEU A 21 -9.25 39.27 -38.84
CA LEU A 21 -7.96 38.79 -38.34
C LEU A 21 -7.04 38.30 -39.47
N ARG A 22 -7.57 37.55 -40.43
CA ARG A 22 -6.80 37.08 -41.60
C ARG A 22 -6.36 38.24 -42.51
N ALA A 23 -7.18 39.29 -42.64
CA ALA A 23 -6.84 40.48 -43.40
C ALA A 23 -5.72 41.31 -42.73
N ILE A 24 -5.68 41.36 -41.40
CA ILE A 24 -4.65 42.10 -40.63
C ILE A 24 -3.33 41.32 -40.57
N PHE A 25 -3.38 39.99 -40.39
CA PHE A 25 -2.18 39.16 -40.15
C PHE A 25 -1.70 38.32 -41.35
N GLY A 26 -2.42 38.32 -42.48
CA GLY A 26 -2.07 37.62 -43.72
C GLY A 26 -2.45 36.12 -43.76
N GLU A 27 -2.21 35.46 -44.91
CA GLU A 27 -2.57 34.05 -45.20
C GLU A 27 -1.81 32.97 -44.41
N LYS A 28 -0.87 33.34 -43.53
CA LYS A 28 -0.01 32.37 -42.83
C LYS A 28 -0.72 31.52 -41.77
N ALA A 29 -1.99 31.80 -41.48
CA ALA A 29 -2.81 30.98 -40.60
C ALA A 29 -3.66 30.00 -41.45
N ARG A 30 -3.07 28.87 -41.85
CA ARG A 30 -3.91 27.70 -42.21
C ARG A 30 -4.81 27.41 -41.02
N GLU A 31 -6.11 27.28 -41.25
CA GLU A 31 -7.06 27.07 -40.18
C GLU A 31 -6.82 25.68 -39.58
N VAL A 32 -6.17 25.63 -38.43
CA VAL A 32 -5.86 24.39 -37.73
C VAL A 32 -6.55 24.40 -36.37
N ARG A 33 -7.15 23.26 -36.03
CA ARG A 33 -7.70 23.00 -34.71
C ARG A 33 -6.62 22.31 -33.87
N ASP A 34 -6.38 22.84 -32.67
CA ASP A 34 -5.60 22.14 -31.65
C ASP A 34 -6.35 20.86 -31.23
N THR A 35 -5.74 19.71 -31.51
CA THR A 35 -6.19 18.38 -31.12
C THR A 35 -5.12 17.64 -30.31
N SER A 36 -4.27 18.42 -29.62
CA SER A 36 -3.16 17.94 -28.80
C SER A 36 -3.61 16.98 -27.70
N LEU A 37 -2.75 16.00 -27.42
CA LEU A 37 -2.92 15.12 -26.26
C LEU A 37 -2.62 15.91 -24.99
N LYS A 38 -3.60 16.00 -24.10
CA LYS A 38 -3.49 16.64 -22.78
C LYS A 38 -3.55 15.55 -21.70
N VAL A 39 -3.02 15.88 -20.52
CA VAL A 39 -3.15 14.98 -19.37
C VAL A 39 -4.63 14.98 -18.94
N PRO A 40 -5.25 13.81 -18.74
CA PRO A 40 -6.62 13.72 -18.22
C PRO A 40 -6.78 14.38 -16.85
N HIS A 41 -8.01 14.76 -16.50
CA HIS A 41 -8.30 15.31 -15.19
C HIS A 41 -8.04 14.29 -14.07
N GLY A 42 -7.43 14.73 -12.97
CA GLY A 42 -7.11 13.87 -11.83
C GLY A 42 -5.87 12.98 -12.03
N GLU A 43 -5.26 13.00 -13.22
CA GLU A 43 -3.99 12.35 -13.46
C GLU A 43 -2.84 13.34 -13.31
N ALA A 44 -1.79 12.90 -12.62
CA ALA A 44 -0.56 13.64 -12.44
C ALA A 44 0.60 12.65 -12.31
N GLY A 45 1.79 13.04 -12.75
CA GLY A 45 2.95 12.18 -12.65
C GLY A 45 4.14 12.73 -13.40
N LYS A 46 5.20 11.93 -13.42
CA LYS A 46 6.41 12.22 -14.18
C LYS A 46 6.38 11.40 -15.47
N VAL A 47 6.73 12.03 -16.60
CA VAL A 47 6.97 11.29 -17.84
C VAL A 47 8.17 10.39 -17.62
N ILE A 48 7.96 9.08 -17.73
CA ILE A 48 9.00 8.07 -17.55
C ILE A 48 9.63 7.66 -18.88
N ASP A 49 8.84 7.67 -19.95
CA ASP A 49 9.28 7.25 -21.28
C ASP A 49 8.37 7.85 -22.37
N VAL A 50 8.92 8.07 -23.56
CA VAL A 50 8.19 8.52 -24.75
C VAL A 50 8.63 7.67 -25.92
N LYS A 51 7.70 6.90 -26.49
CA LYS A 51 7.92 6.11 -27.69
C LYS A 51 7.24 6.75 -28.87
N VAL A 52 8.04 7.07 -29.89
CA VAL A 52 7.56 7.62 -31.16
C VAL A 52 7.72 6.54 -32.20
N PHE A 53 6.65 6.25 -32.91
CA PHE A 53 6.63 5.35 -34.06
C PHE A 53 6.23 6.16 -35.29
N ASN A 54 6.92 5.95 -36.40
CA ASN A 54 6.75 6.73 -37.61
C ASN A 54 6.73 5.82 -38.83
N ARG A 55 5.74 6.00 -39.70
CA ARG A 55 5.59 5.19 -40.91
C ARG A 55 6.79 5.34 -41.84
N ASP A 56 7.34 6.56 -41.91
CA ASP A 56 8.47 6.86 -42.81
C ASP A 56 9.77 6.18 -42.36
N ASP A 57 9.88 5.86 -41.05
CA ASP A 57 11.02 5.17 -40.46
C ASP A 57 10.88 3.63 -40.54
N GLY A 58 9.82 3.13 -41.20
CA GLY A 58 9.56 1.71 -41.40
C GLY A 58 8.79 1.03 -40.28
N ASP A 59 8.24 1.79 -39.32
CA ASP A 59 7.42 1.22 -38.24
C ASP A 59 6.06 0.74 -38.77
N GLU A 60 5.62 -0.42 -38.28
CA GLU A 60 4.30 -0.97 -38.61
C GLU A 60 3.19 -0.19 -37.91
N LEU A 61 2.46 0.62 -38.68
CA LEU A 61 1.36 1.48 -38.19
C LEU A 61 0.02 1.15 -38.89
N PRO A 62 -1.12 1.25 -38.18
CA PRO A 62 -2.44 1.03 -38.77
C PRO A 62 -2.71 1.92 -40.00
N PRO A 63 -3.45 1.45 -41.02
CA PRO A 63 -3.76 2.24 -42.21
C PRO A 63 -4.29 3.64 -41.87
N GLY A 64 -3.77 4.68 -42.53
CA GLY A 64 -4.18 6.08 -42.28
C GLY A 64 -3.47 6.79 -41.11
N VAL A 65 -2.60 6.11 -40.36
CA VAL A 65 -1.78 6.74 -39.28
C VAL A 65 -0.35 6.98 -39.76
N ASN A 66 0.10 8.24 -39.75
CA ASN A 66 1.48 8.58 -40.17
C ASN A 66 2.48 8.46 -39.02
N GLN A 67 2.08 8.89 -37.82
CA GLN A 67 2.92 8.88 -36.62
C GLN A 67 2.08 8.51 -35.40
N LEU A 68 2.63 7.66 -34.53
CA LEU A 68 2.02 7.28 -33.26
C LEU A 68 2.98 7.64 -32.12
N VAL A 69 2.51 8.44 -31.16
CA VAL A 69 3.30 8.82 -29.98
C VAL A 69 2.65 8.24 -28.73
N ARG A 70 3.40 7.43 -27.98
CA ARG A 70 3.00 6.89 -26.68
C ARG A 70 3.83 7.55 -25.59
N VAL A 71 3.14 8.21 -24.65
CA VAL A 71 3.77 8.85 -23.49
C VAL A 71 3.43 8.04 -22.25
N TYR A 72 4.45 7.50 -21.59
CA TYR A 72 4.30 6.79 -20.33
C TYR A 72 4.45 7.76 -19.17
N VAL A 73 3.43 7.85 -18.32
CA VAL A 73 3.42 8.72 -17.15
C VAL A 73 3.38 7.85 -15.90
N GLY A 74 4.44 7.92 -15.10
CA GLY A 74 4.54 7.21 -13.83
C GLY A 74 4.06 8.09 -12.67
N GLN A 75 3.22 7.53 -11.81
CA GLN A 75 2.74 8.19 -10.59
C GLN A 75 3.02 7.32 -9.36
N LYS A 76 3.74 7.87 -8.38
CA LYS A 76 3.86 7.24 -7.06
C LYS A 76 2.73 7.73 -6.17
N ARG A 77 1.68 6.92 -6.01
CA ARG A 77 0.54 7.24 -5.13
C ARG A 77 0.87 6.84 -3.69
N LYS A 78 0.68 7.79 -2.76
CA LYS A 78 0.70 7.51 -1.33
C LYS A 78 -0.71 7.08 -0.90
N ILE A 79 -0.77 6.31 0.19
CA ILE A 79 -2.02 5.91 0.79
C ILE A 79 -2.82 7.15 1.22
N SER A 80 -4.12 7.14 0.96
CA SER A 80 -5.02 8.28 1.17
C SER A 80 -6.31 7.83 1.85
N VAL A 81 -6.97 8.76 2.55
CA VAL A 81 -8.30 8.53 3.11
C VAL A 81 -9.26 8.13 1.97
N GLY A 82 -10.04 7.08 2.18
CA GLY A 82 -10.90 6.49 1.17
C GLY A 82 -10.27 5.33 0.39
N ASP A 83 -8.95 5.13 0.45
CA ASP A 83 -8.33 3.94 -0.13
C ASP A 83 -8.85 2.68 0.55
N LYS A 84 -9.00 1.62 -0.23
CA LYS A 84 -9.51 0.33 0.26
C LYS A 84 -8.37 -0.58 0.65
N LEU A 85 -8.42 -1.09 1.87
CA LEU A 85 -7.51 -2.10 2.41
C LEU A 85 -8.27 -3.41 2.66
N ALA A 86 -7.58 -4.52 2.49
CA ALA A 86 -8.10 -5.85 2.79
C ALA A 86 -7.00 -6.75 3.35
N GLY A 87 -7.38 -7.59 4.32
CA GLY A 87 -6.54 -8.68 4.81
C GLY A 87 -6.83 -10.00 4.10
N ARG A 88 -6.03 -11.02 4.42
CA ARG A 88 -6.09 -12.36 3.79
C ARG A 88 -7.35 -13.15 4.19
N HIS A 89 -8.01 -12.76 5.27
CA HIS A 89 -9.19 -13.42 5.83
C HIS A 89 -10.51 -12.73 5.46
N GLY A 90 -10.52 -11.99 4.33
CA GLY A 90 -11.71 -11.33 3.80
C GLY A 90 -12.18 -10.10 4.58
N ASN A 91 -11.48 -9.72 5.65
CA ASN A 91 -11.66 -8.44 6.32
C ASN A 91 -11.26 -7.31 5.35
N LYS A 92 -12.20 -6.38 5.11
CA LYS A 92 -12.03 -5.27 4.17
C LYS A 92 -12.62 -4.00 4.74
N GLY A 93 -12.02 -2.87 4.40
CA GLY A 93 -12.47 -1.55 4.83
C GLY A 93 -11.87 -0.45 3.96
N VAL A 94 -12.43 0.74 4.08
CA VAL A 94 -11.84 1.97 3.55
C VAL A 94 -11.16 2.71 4.69
N ILE A 95 -10.05 3.39 4.41
CA ILE A 95 -9.33 4.20 5.41
C ILE A 95 -10.22 5.38 5.79
N SER A 96 -10.63 5.44 7.05
CA SER A 96 -11.51 6.51 7.57
C SER A 96 -10.73 7.76 7.95
N LYS A 97 -9.56 7.59 8.57
CA LYS A 97 -8.70 8.69 9.02
C LYS A 97 -7.24 8.23 9.05
N ILE A 98 -6.33 9.12 8.66
CA ILE A 98 -4.89 8.97 8.86
C ILE A 98 -4.53 9.91 10.01
N LEU A 99 -4.11 9.36 11.15
CA LEU A 99 -3.75 10.13 12.34
C LEU A 99 -2.26 10.51 12.31
N PRO A 100 -1.89 11.65 12.91
CA PRO A 100 -0.50 11.91 13.31
C PRO A 100 0.03 10.80 14.24
N VAL A 101 1.34 10.59 14.24
CA VAL A 101 1.97 9.48 14.97
C VAL A 101 1.81 9.65 16.48
N GLU A 102 1.82 10.89 16.95
CA GLU A 102 1.62 11.29 18.34
C GLU A 102 0.22 10.99 18.88
N ASP A 103 -0.80 10.91 18.01
CA ASP A 103 -2.18 10.62 18.39
C ASP A 103 -2.47 9.10 18.40
N MET A 104 -1.57 8.28 17.87
CA MET A 104 -1.75 6.84 17.81
C MET A 104 -1.56 6.21 19.19
N PRO A 105 -2.36 5.19 19.55
CA PRO A 105 -2.07 4.36 20.71
C PRO A 105 -0.67 3.76 20.62
N TYR A 106 0.04 3.76 21.73
CA TYR A 106 1.41 3.28 21.82
C TYR A 106 1.55 2.13 22.81
N MET A 107 2.54 1.29 22.55
CA MET A 107 2.98 0.22 23.44
C MET A 107 3.79 0.80 24.62
N ALA A 108 4.12 -0.02 25.63
CA ALA A 108 4.83 0.43 26.84
C ALA A 108 6.22 1.05 26.54
N ASP A 109 6.87 0.62 25.46
CA ASP A 109 8.13 1.18 24.94
C ASP A 109 7.97 2.50 24.15
N GLY A 110 6.74 2.99 24.02
CA GLY A 110 6.39 4.17 23.24
C GLY A 110 6.30 3.93 21.74
N THR A 111 6.30 2.68 21.28
CA THR A 111 6.09 2.35 19.86
C THR A 111 4.61 2.54 19.49
N PRO A 112 4.29 3.40 18.51
CA PRO A 112 2.91 3.59 18.05
C PRO A 112 2.43 2.40 17.20
N VAL A 113 1.14 2.10 17.27
CA VAL A 113 0.50 1.10 16.39
C VAL A 113 0.36 1.67 14.97
N ASP A 114 0.53 0.84 13.92
CA ASP A 114 0.36 1.29 12.53
C ASP A 114 -1.10 1.36 12.07
N ILE A 115 -1.92 0.35 12.41
CA ILE A 115 -3.31 0.20 11.95
C ILE A 115 -4.20 -0.25 13.11
N ILE A 116 -5.37 0.39 13.26
CA ILE A 116 -6.39 0.01 14.24
C ILE A 116 -7.58 -0.61 13.52
N LEU A 117 -7.90 -1.86 13.87
CA LEU A 117 -9.06 -2.58 13.33
C LEU A 117 -10.18 -2.64 14.39
N ASN A 118 -11.43 -2.52 13.94
CA ASN A 118 -12.59 -2.64 14.83
C ASN A 118 -12.80 -4.12 15.22
N PRO A 119 -12.76 -4.48 16.53
CA PRO A 119 -12.90 -5.86 16.98
C PRO A 119 -14.28 -6.46 16.69
N LEU A 120 -15.34 -5.64 16.64
CA LEU A 120 -16.71 -6.12 16.41
C LEU A 120 -16.90 -6.82 15.05
N GLY A 121 -16.04 -6.49 14.08
CA GLY A 121 -16.08 -7.07 12.74
C GLY A 121 -15.53 -8.50 12.66
N VAL A 122 -14.89 -9.01 13.71
CA VAL A 122 -14.27 -10.35 13.70
C VAL A 122 -15.26 -11.45 14.08
N PRO A 123 -15.95 -11.41 15.24
CA PRO A 123 -16.88 -12.48 15.62
C PRO A 123 -18.07 -12.57 14.66
N SER A 124 -18.59 -11.41 14.23
CA SER A 124 -19.73 -11.33 13.32
C SER A 124 -19.49 -11.95 11.95
N ARG A 125 -18.22 -12.03 11.50
CA ARG A 125 -17.84 -12.60 10.21
C ARG A 125 -17.19 -13.97 10.31
N MET A 126 -17.06 -14.51 11.52
CA MET A 126 -16.44 -15.82 11.78
C MET A 126 -15.04 -15.98 11.17
N ASN A 127 -14.30 -14.88 11.01
CA ASN A 127 -12.97 -14.88 10.40
C ASN A 127 -11.88 -14.72 11.46
N VAL A 128 -11.90 -15.64 12.44
CA VAL A 128 -10.95 -15.67 13.58
C VAL A 128 -9.49 -15.85 13.14
N GLY A 129 -9.27 -16.39 11.93
CA GLY A 129 -7.95 -16.58 11.36
C GLY A 129 -7.10 -15.30 11.34
N GLN A 130 -7.69 -14.11 11.17
CA GLN A 130 -6.94 -12.86 11.21
C GLN A 130 -6.36 -12.56 12.60
N VAL A 131 -7.01 -13.04 13.66
CA VAL A 131 -6.55 -12.90 15.03
C VAL A 131 -5.41 -13.89 15.27
N LEU A 132 -5.55 -15.13 14.82
CA LEU A 132 -4.46 -16.12 14.89
C LEU A 132 -3.23 -15.67 14.10
N GLU A 133 -3.43 -15.11 12.90
CA GLU A 133 -2.38 -14.49 12.08
C GLU A 133 -1.69 -13.34 12.82
N ALA A 134 -2.45 -12.44 13.46
CA ALA A 134 -1.88 -11.33 14.21
C ALA A 134 -1.01 -11.81 15.38
N HIS A 135 -1.46 -12.80 16.15
CA HIS A 135 -0.65 -13.38 17.24
C HIS A 135 0.62 -14.03 16.73
N LEU A 136 0.51 -14.92 15.73
CA LEU A 136 1.68 -15.62 15.20
C LEU A 136 2.65 -14.68 14.48
N GLY A 137 2.14 -13.65 13.80
CA GLY A 137 2.94 -12.60 13.18
C GLY A 137 3.71 -11.77 14.22
N TYR A 138 3.07 -11.48 15.37
CA TYR A 138 3.74 -10.85 16.50
C TYR A 138 4.86 -11.73 17.07
N CYS A 139 4.62 -13.03 17.21
CA CYS A 139 5.64 -13.99 17.63
C CYS A 139 6.80 -14.07 16.63
N ALA A 140 6.51 -14.12 15.33
CA ALA A 140 7.50 -14.15 14.27
C ALA A 140 8.38 -12.89 14.25
N ARG A 141 7.81 -11.74 14.59
CA ARG A 141 8.53 -10.45 14.67
C ARG A 141 9.63 -10.48 15.72
N TRP A 142 9.35 -11.01 16.90
CA TRP A 142 10.26 -10.95 18.06
C TRP A 142 11.05 -12.24 18.32
N GLY A 143 10.57 -13.37 17.83
CA GLY A 143 11.11 -14.68 18.14
C GLY A 143 10.69 -15.15 19.53
N TRP A 144 10.93 -16.44 19.81
CA TRP A 144 10.57 -17.08 21.07
C TRP A 144 11.64 -18.11 21.47
N GLU A 145 11.50 -18.69 22.64
CA GLU A 145 12.41 -19.71 23.16
C GLU A 145 11.72 -21.06 23.34
N ILE A 146 12.44 -22.14 23.08
CA ILE A 146 12.01 -23.53 23.32
C ILE A 146 13.16 -24.24 24.02
N GLY A 147 12.94 -24.69 25.27
CA GLY A 147 13.95 -25.46 26.01
C GLY A 147 15.25 -24.70 26.30
N GLY A 148 15.21 -23.36 26.35
CA GLY A 148 16.39 -22.51 26.52
C GLY A 148 17.11 -22.16 25.22
N GLU A 149 16.65 -22.68 24.08
CA GLU A 149 17.17 -22.31 22.75
C GLU A 149 16.24 -21.31 22.07
N GLY A 150 16.83 -20.23 21.56
CA GLY A 150 16.12 -19.21 20.82
C GLY A 150 15.75 -19.67 19.42
N VAL A 151 14.47 -19.55 19.06
CA VAL A 151 13.98 -19.76 17.68
C VAL A 151 14.04 -18.44 16.91
N GLY A 152 14.79 -18.44 15.81
CA GLY A 152 15.01 -17.25 14.98
C GLY A 152 16.25 -16.44 15.36
N SER A 153 16.59 -15.48 14.50
CA SER A 153 17.64 -14.49 14.75
C SER A 153 17.26 -13.53 15.86
N ASP A 154 18.24 -12.78 16.36
CA ASP A 154 17.94 -11.72 17.32
C ASP A 154 17.08 -10.64 16.66
N PRO A 155 15.97 -10.24 17.30
CA PRO A 155 15.07 -9.26 16.73
C PRO A 155 15.78 -7.92 16.57
N VAL A 156 15.60 -7.28 15.42
CA VAL A 156 16.16 -5.95 15.16
C VAL A 156 15.40 -4.92 16.00
N ARG A 157 16.09 -4.36 17.00
CA ARG A 157 15.56 -3.37 17.94
C ARG A 157 15.91 -1.92 17.54
N GLY A 158 15.15 -0.96 18.04
CA GLY A 158 15.37 0.49 17.83
C GLY A 158 14.85 1.02 16.48
N ILE A 159 14.13 0.18 15.73
CA ILE A 159 13.52 0.54 14.43
C ILE A 159 11.99 0.66 14.51
N GLU A 160 11.41 0.40 15.66
CA GLU A 160 9.97 0.29 15.89
C GLU A 160 9.25 1.62 15.67
N LYS A 161 9.92 2.74 15.95
CA LYS A 161 9.37 4.10 15.82
C LYS A 161 9.35 4.63 14.38
N LYS A 162 9.89 3.88 13.41
CA LYS A 162 9.95 4.30 12.00
C LYS A 162 9.04 3.41 11.16
N THR A 163 8.02 4.00 10.54
CA THR A 163 7.21 3.33 9.53
C THR A 163 8.10 2.91 8.36
N ARG A 164 8.15 1.61 8.07
CA ARG A 164 8.95 1.04 6.98
C ARG A 164 8.08 0.16 6.08
N PRO A 165 8.41 0.04 4.78
CA PRO A 165 7.68 -0.85 3.87
C PRO A 165 7.82 -2.32 4.25
N SER A 166 8.96 -2.69 4.83
CA SER A 166 9.23 -4.04 5.32
C SER A 166 10.12 -3.97 6.55
N THR A 167 9.90 -4.94 7.43
CA THR A 167 10.73 -5.15 8.61
C THR A 167 11.04 -6.63 8.70
N GLU A 168 12.33 -6.96 8.76
CA GLU A 168 12.77 -8.35 8.82
C GLU A 168 12.31 -8.97 10.15
N PRO A 169 11.55 -10.09 10.11
CA PRO A 169 11.15 -10.79 11.32
C PRO A 169 12.33 -11.58 11.90
N ALA A 170 12.29 -11.87 13.20
CA ALA A 170 13.24 -12.78 13.84
C ALA A 170 13.17 -14.19 13.20
N VAL A 171 11.98 -14.61 12.77
CA VAL A 171 11.79 -15.89 12.07
C VAL A 171 10.65 -15.81 11.05
N HIS A 172 10.84 -16.40 9.88
CA HIS A 172 9.76 -16.64 8.94
C HIS A 172 9.02 -17.93 9.31
N VAL A 173 7.70 -17.83 9.50
CA VAL A 173 6.85 -18.97 9.88
C VAL A 173 5.94 -19.33 8.71
N ALA A 174 5.75 -20.63 8.48
CA ALA A 174 4.80 -21.16 7.52
C ALA A 174 3.70 -21.92 8.25
N THR A 175 2.43 -21.60 7.94
CA THR A 175 1.25 -22.33 8.42
C THR A 175 0.49 -22.88 7.23
N PRO A 176 0.72 -24.15 6.83
CA PRO A 176 -0.01 -24.78 5.74
C PRO A 176 -1.51 -24.78 5.99
N VAL A 177 -2.29 -24.76 4.91
CA VAL A 177 -3.75 -24.86 5.01
C VAL A 177 -4.11 -26.25 5.54
N PHE A 178 -4.95 -26.31 6.57
CA PHE A 178 -5.40 -27.53 7.28
C PHE A 178 -4.38 -28.25 8.18
N ASP A 179 -3.09 -27.90 8.13
CA ASP A 179 -2.00 -28.48 8.94
C ASP A 179 -1.15 -27.37 9.59
N GLY A 180 -1.82 -26.27 9.97
CA GLY A 180 -1.19 -25.04 10.44
C GLY A 180 -0.96 -25.02 11.94
N ALA A 181 -0.56 -23.85 12.44
CA ALA A 181 -0.40 -23.63 13.88
C ALA A 181 -1.75 -23.72 14.60
N HIS A 182 -1.75 -24.42 15.74
CA HIS A 182 -2.91 -24.62 16.63
C HIS A 182 -2.85 -23.67 17.83
N TRP A 183 -4.01 -23.26 18.36
CA TRP A 183 -4.05 -22.22 19.41
C TRP A 183 -3.58 -22.77 20.75
N ASP A 184 -4.23 -23.82 21.22
CA ASP A 184 -4.01 -24.52 22.49
C ASP A 184 -4.09 -26.06 22.34
N GLU A 185 -4.47 -26.57 21.16
CA GLU A 185 -4.66 -28.01 20.95
C GLU A 185 -3.34 -28.76 20.76
N GLU A 186 -2.74 -29.22 21.86
CA GLU A 186 -1.44 -29.89 21.87
C GLU A 186 -1.39 -31.17 21.03
N ASP A 187 -2.44 -32.00 21.11
CA ASP A 187 -2.55 -33.26 20.35
C ASP A 187 -2.53 -33.02 18.84
N ARG A 188 -3.04 -31.86 18.39
CA ARG A 188 -3.09 -31.49 16.97
C ARG A 188 -1.84 -30.75 16.52
N ALA A 189 -1.20 -30.00 17.43
CA ALA A 189 0.06 -29.32 17.16
C ALA A 189 1.23 -30.31 16.93
N GLY A 190 1.11 -31.53 17.46
CA GLY A 190 2.07 -32.60 17.23
C GLY A 190 3.45 -32.24 17.76
N ARG A 191 4.44 -32.13 16.85
CA ARG A 191 5.82 -31.78 17.21
C ARG A 191 6.05 -30.26 17.38
N HIS A 192 5.09 -29.43 17.02
CA HIS A 192 5.21 -27.98 17.06
C HIS A 192 4.56 -27.41 18.33
N PRO A 193 5.09 -26.33 18.91
CA PRO A 193 4.42 -25.66 20.03
C PRO A 193 3.12 -24.99 19.56
N THR A 194 2.13 -24.94 20.45
CA THR A 194 0.89 -24.19 20.23
C THR A 194 1.16 -22.68 20.25
N ILE A 195 0.30 -21.88 19.62
CA ILE A 195 0.43 -20.42 19.58
C ILE A 195 0.47 -19.86 21.02
N GLN A 196 -0.32 -20.41 21.93
CA GLN A 196 -0.30 -20.01 23.33
C GLN A 196 1.05 -20.30 24.02
N LYS A 197 1.67 -21.45 23.74
CA LYS A 197 3.02 -21.78 24.25
C LYS A 197 4.09 -20.87 23.66
N ILE A 198 3.97 -20.51 22.38
CA ILE A 198 4.88 -19.57 21.72
C ILE A 198 4.78 -18.19 22.41
N LEU A 199 3.56 -17.68 22.62
CA LEU A 199 3.34 -16.40 23.31
C LEU A 199 3.90 -16.41 24.74
N ALA A 200 3.72 -17.51 25.48
CA ALA A 200 4.24 -17.65 26.84
C ALA A 200 5.77 -17.61 26.91
N ASN A 201 6.46 -18.01 25.85
CA ASN A 201 7.93 -18.03 25.74
C ASN A 201 8.46 -16.99 24.73
N LEU A 202 7.68 -15.94 24.46
CA LEU A 202 8.09 -14.86 23.58
C LEU A 202 9.31 -14.13 24.15
N ARG A 203 10.29 -13.82 23.30
CA ARG A 203 11.41 -12.95 23.69
C ARG A 203 10.86 -11.56 24.03
N PRO A 204 11.43 -10.86 25.02
CA PRO A 204 10.95 -9.53 25.38
C PRO A 204 10.94 -8.58 24.20
N GLU A 205 9.85 -7.86 24.04
CA GLU A 205 9.65 -6.93 22.92
C GLU A 205 10.45 -5.64 23.15
N THR A 206 10.57 -5.25 24.42
CA THR A 206 11.32 -4.08 24.85
C THR A 206 12.76 -4.43 25.22
N VAL A 207 13.67 -3.46 25.14
CA VAL A 207 15.06 -3.60 25.61
C VAL A 207 15.08 -3.84 27.13
N ASP A 208 14.10 -3.30 27.84
CA ASP A 208 13.97 -3.36 29.30
C ASP A 208 13.36 -4.69 29.80
N GLY A 209 12.93 -5.57 28.90
CA GLY A 209 12.47 -6.92 29.24
C GLY A 209 10.97 -7.09 29.44
N GLU A 210 10.19 -6.01 29.34
CA GLU A 210 8.72 -6.05 29.49
C GLU A 210 8.02 -6.63 28.24
N ARG A 211 6.93 -7.37 28.47
CA ARG A 211 6.05 -7.97 27.45
C ARG A 211 4.66 -7.34 27.47
N LEU A 212 4.11 -7.08 26.29
CA LEU A 212 2.77 -6.55 26.06
C LEU A 212 1.70 -7.62 26.26
N VAL A 213 1.99 -8.86 25.84
CA VAL A 213 1.12 -10.00 26.12
C VAL A 213 1.61 -10.70 27.39
N GLN A 214 1.03 -10.33 28.53
CA GLN A 214 1.28 -11.01 29.81
C GLN A 214 0.34 -12.21 29.96
N THR A 215 0.88 -13.39 30.27
CA THR A 215 0.10 -14.57 30.62
C THR A 215 -0.46 -14.43 32.04
N GLY A 216 -1.57 -13.70 32.17
CA GLY A 216 -2.29 -13.48 33.43
C GLY A 216 -3.40 -12.43 33.31
N ARG A 217 -4.36 -12.40 34.25
CA ARG A 217 -5.49 -11.43 34.29
C ARG A 217 -5.09 -9.95 34.41
N GLN A 218 -3.81 -9.64 34.44
CA GLN A 218 -3.27 -8.29 34.58
C GLN A 218 -2.62 -7.87 33.25
N GLY A 219 -3.43 -7.52 32.26
CA GLY A 219 -2.92 -6.70 31.15
C GLY A 219 -2.89 -5.25 31.62
N HIS A 220 -1.73 -4.59 31.55
CA HIS A 220 -1.72 -3.13 31.64
C HIS A 220 -2.51 -2.58 30.44
N PRO A 221 -3.52 -1.72 30.65
CA PRO A 221 -4.28 -1.16 29.55
C PRO A 221 -3.34 -0.34 28.65
N LEU A 222 -3.50 -0.50 27.32
CA LEU A 222 -2.95 0.46 26.35
C LEU A 222 -3.35 1.86 26.82
N GLN A 223 -2.35 2.69 27.14
CA GLN A 223 -2.60 4.02 27.67
C GLN A 223 -3.29 4.85 26.58
N ARG A 224 -4.43 5.45 26.91
CA ARG A 224 -5.05 6.44 26.03
C ARG A 224 -4.13 7.65 25.99
N ALA A 225 -3.84 8.16 24.78
CA ALA A 225 -3.30 9.50 24.63
C ALA A 225 -4.25 10.48 25.37
N ASN A 226 -3.72 11.14 26.40
CA ASN A 226 -4.45 12.21 27.08
C ASN A 226 -4.74 13.31 26.04
N ARG A 227 -6.00 13.78 26.06
CA ARG A 227 -6.43 14.95 25.30
C ARG A 227 -5.66 16.20 25.70
#